data_AF-A0A2D6DT74-F1
#
_entry.id   AF-A0A2D6DT74-F1
#
_cell.length_a   1.000
_cell.length_b   1.000
_cell.length_c   1.000
_cell.angle_alpha   90.00
_cell.angle_beta   90.00
_cell.angle_gamma   90.00
#
_symmetry.space_group_name_H-M   'P 1'
#
loop_
_entity.id
_entity.type
_entity.pdbx_description
1 polymer ?
#
loop_
_entity_poly.entity_id
_entity_poly.type
_entity_poly.pdbx_seq_one_letter_code
_entity_poly.pdbx_strand_id
1 'polypeptide(L)'
;MRNLCFLCSGALIVLGLVGYLGWESIGASKQSVTALIPAFVGLPMLLGGLVALKSTMAGMHIAVLFSALGALAGLGRLIPGAIKGELNGPGPVLIAIMAAICLFFTVMAIRSFKAARRAREASA
;
A
#
# COMPACT_ATOMS: atom_id res chain seq x y z
N MET A 1 0.04 -9.70 -12.34
CA MET A 1 0.87 -9.32 -11.17
C MET A 1 1.56 -7.98 -11.34
N ARG A 2 2.43 -7.76 -12.34
CA ARG A 2 3.09 -6.45 -12.55
C ARG A 2 2.11 -5.28 -12.71
N ASN A 3 1.07 -5.42 -13.54
CA ASN A 3 0.08 -4.34 -13.74
C ASN A 3 -0.64 -3.96 -12.44
N LEU A 4 -0.98 -4.96 -11.60
CA LEU A 4 -1.57 -4.75 -10.27
C LEU A 4 -0.61 -4.00 -9.34
N CYS A 5 0.68 -4.30 -9.39
CA CYS A 5 1.69 -3.57 -8.63
C CYS A 5 1.73 -2.10 -9.05
N PHE A 6 1.84 -1.81 -10.35
CA PHE A 6 1.84 -0.42 -10.84
C PHE A 6 0.54 0.32 -10.51
N LEU A 7 -0.62 -0.33 -10.65
CA LEU A 7 -1.91 0.25 -10.30
C LEU A 7 -2.01 0.56 -8.80
N CYS A 8 -1.68 -0.38 -7.92
CA CYS A 8 -1.74 -0.18 -6.47
C CYS A 8 -0.71 0.86 -6.00
N SER A 9 0.52 0.83 -6.52
CA SER A 9 1.56 1.80 -6.19
C SER A 9 1.17 3.21 -6.66
N GLY A 10 0.66 3.33 -7.89
CA GLY A 10 0.14 4.58 -8.43
C GLY A 10 -1.04 5.11 -7.61
N ALA A 11 -1.99 4.24 -7.26
CA ALA A 11 -3.12 4.61 -6.41
C ALA A 11 -2.67 5.11 -5.03
N LEU A 12 -1.68 4.48 -4.40
CA LEU A 12 -1.11 4.93 -3.12
C LEU A 12 -0.42 6.29 -3.21
N ILE A 13 0.32 6.54 -4.30
CA ILE A 13 0.98 7.84 -4.55
C ILE A 13 -0.08 8.92 -4.76
N VAL A 14 -1.09 8.65 -5.59
CA VAL A 14 -2.22 9.57 -5.81
C VAL A 14 -2.97 9.82 -4.51
N LEU A 15 -3.24 8.79 -3.71
CA LEU A 15 -3.90 8.92 -2.41
C LEU A 15 -3.11 9.83 -1.46
N GLY A 16 -1.77 9.69 -1.42
CA GLY A 16 -0.92 10.54 -0.58
C GLY A 16 -0.84 11.98 -1.08
N LEU A 17 -0.80 12.20 -2.40
CA LEU A 17 -0.83 13.53 -3.01
C LEU A 17 -2.18 14.21 -2.81
N VAL A 18 -3.29 13.51 -3.02
CA VAL A 18 -4.66 14.02 -2.78
C VAL A 18 -4.86 14.31 -1.30
N GLY A 19 -4.39 13.45 -0.40
CA GLY A 19 -4.45 13.69 1.04
C GLY A 19 -3.69 14.94 1.50
N TYR A 20 -2.59 15.28 0.81
CA TYR A 20 -1.76 16.44 1.15
C TYR A 20 -2.18 17.73 0.48
N LEU A 21 -2.51 17.69 -0.82
CA LEU A 21 -2.92 18.85 -1.61
C LEU A 21 -4.40 19.17 -1.45
N GLY A 22 -5.23 18.14 -1.29
CA GLY A 22 -6.67 18.27 -1.07
C GLY A 22 -7.05 18.45 0.40
N TRP A 23 -6.11 18.72 1.30
CA TRP A 23 -6.35 18.87 2.75
C TRP A 23 -7.51 19.84 3.06
N GLU A 24 -7.65 20.91 2.28
CA GLU A 24 -8.75 21.88 2.36
C GLU A 24 -10.10 21.28 1.92
N SER A 25 -10.12 20.48 0.85
CA SER A 25 -11.33 19.81 0.33
C SER A 25 -11.82 18.64 1.18
N ILE A 26 -10.93 18.02 1.97
CA ILE A 26 -11.27 16.88 2.85
C ILE A 26 -11.65 17.39 4.27
N GLY A 27 -11.79 18.70 4.45
CA GLY A 27 -12.18 19.31 5.74
C GLY A 27 -11.10 19.20 6.83
N ALA A 28 -9.83 19.00 6.45
CA ALA A 28 -8.74 18.96 7.41
C ALA A 28 -8.33 20.39 7.79
N SER A 29 -8.40 20.73 9.08
CA SER A 29 -8.07 22.07 9.57
C SER A 29 -6.56 22.42 9.47
N LYS A 30 -5.69 21.42 9.25
CA LYS A 30 -4.25 21.61 9.05
C LYS A 30 -3.68 20.64 8.02
N GLN A 31 -2.74 21.15 7.24
CA GLN A 31 -1.89 20.36 6.37
C GLN A 31 -1.05 19.38 7.21
N SER A 32 -1.40 18.09 7.16
CA SER A 32 -0.73 17.07 7.97
C SER A 32 0.29 16.32 7.12
N VAL A 33 1.56 16.34 7.55
CA VAL A 33 2.64 15.55 6.94
C VAL A 33 2.31 14.04 6.96
N THR A 34 1.44 13.60 7.86
CA THR A 34 0.97 12.21 7.92
C THR A 34 0.15 11.78 6.69
N ALA A 35 -0.41 12.73 5.93
CA ALA A 35 -1.09 12.43 4.68
C ALA A 35 -0.13 11.96 3.57
N LEU A 36 1.19 12.20 3.70
CA LEU A 36 2.21 11.72 2.75
C LEU A 36 2.62 10.26 2.97
N ILE A 37 2.25 9.64 4.10
CA ILE A 37 2.63 8.27 4.43
C ILE A 37 2.26 7.27 3.30
N PRO A 38 1.07 7.33 2.68
CA PRO A 38 0.71 6.45 1.56
C PRO A 38 1.65 6.62 0.36
N ALA A 39 2.06 7.85 0.04
CA ALA A 39 3.00 8.11 -1.04
C ALA A 39 4.41 7.59 -0.71
N PHE A 40 4.84 7.73 0.54
CA PHE A 40 6.12 7.20 1.03
C PHE A 40 6.19 5.67 0.98
N VAL A 41 5.07 4.98 1.17
CA VAL A 41 4.96 3.52 1.00
C VAL A 41 4.83 3.14 -0.48
N GLY A 42 4.07 3.93 -1.25
CA GLY A 42 3.86 3.70 -2.68
C GLY A 42 5.13 3.87 -3.52
N LEU A 43 6.05 4.76 -3.13
CA LEU A 43 7.31 5.01 -3.83
C LEU A 43 8.24 3.78 -3.89
N PRO A 44 8.64 3.14 -2.78
CA PRO A 44 9.45 1.92 -2.80
C PRO A 44 8.68 0.73 -3.41
N MET A 45 7.35 0.71 -3.28
CA MET A 45 6.52 -0.31 -3.94
C MET A 45 6.57 -0.17 -5.48
N LEU A 46 6.56 1.07 -6.00
CA LEU A 46 6.75 1.37 -7.42
C LEU A 46 8.16 0.99 -7.88
N LEU A 47 9.20 1.30 -7.09
CA LEU A 47 10.57 0.92 -7.40
C LEU A 47 10.74 -0.60 -7.46
N GLY A 48 10.11 -1.35 -6.54
CA GLY A 48 10.04 -2.81 -6.61
C GLY A 48 9.38 -3.30 -7.91
N GLY A 49 8.32 -2.63 -8.36
CA GLY A 49 7.68 -2.86 -9.66
C GLY A 49 8.60 -2.60 -10.85
N LEU A 50 9.43 -1.54 -10.82
CA LEU A 50 10.45 -1.29 -11.84
C LEU A 50 11.52 -2.37 -11.84
N VAL A 51 12.01 -2.79 -10.67
CA VAL A 51 12.99 -3.87 -10.55
C VAL A 51 12.39 -5.19 -11.10
N ALA A 52 11.07 -5.39 -10.98
CA ALA A 52 10.35 -6.53 -11.54
C ALA A 52 10.33 -6.55 -13.09
N LEU A 53 10.72 -5.47 -13.77
CA LEU A 53 10.94 -5.47 -15.22
C LEU A 53 12.21 -6.25 -15.60
N LYS A 54 13.26 -6.16 -14.78
CA LYS A 54 14.54 -6.86 -15.00
C LYS A 54 14.60 -8.21 -14.31
N SER A 55 14.11 -8.30 -13.07
CA SER A 55 14.01 -9.54 -12.30
C SER A 55 12.65 -9.64 -11.61
N THR A 56 11.73 -10.36 -12.24
CA THR A 56 10.35 -10.54 -11.75
C THR A 56 10.30 -11.14 -10.35
N MET A 57 11.20 -12.07 -10.01
CA MET A 57 11.24 -12.69 -8.68
C MET A 57 11.67 -11.70 -7.60
N ALA A 58 12.79 -11.00 -7.78
CA ALA A 58 13.33 -10.09 -6.77
C ALA A 58 12.46 -8.83 -6.60
N GLY A 59 12.05 -8.22 -7.71
CA GLY A 59 11.24 -7.00 -7.68
C GLY A 59 9.87 -7.20 -7.03
N MET A 60 9.22 -8.34 -7.29
CA MET A 60 7.94 -8.65 -6.65
C MET A 60 8.06 -8.97 -5.16
N HIS A 61 9.15 -9.61 -4.70
CA HIS A 61 9.38 -9.81 -3.26
C HIS A 61 9.58 -8.47 -2.55
N ILE A 62 10.39 -7.57 -3.15
CA ILE A 62 10.60 -6.23 -2.61
C ILE A 62 9.26 -5.47 -2.52
N ALA A 63 8.48 -5.44 -3.62
CA ALA A 63 7.19 -4.75 -3.63
C ALA A 63 6.21 -5.30 -2.57
N VAL A 64 6.17 -6.62 -2.37
CA VAL A 64 5.31 -7.25 -1.36
C VAL A 64 5.80 -7.01 0.07
N LEU A 65 7.11 -6.98 0.30
CA LEU A 65 7.67 -6.62 1.61
C LEU A 65 7.28 -5.19 1.98
N PHE A 66 7.41 -4.25 1.06
CA PHE A 66 7.01 -2.86 1.30
C PHE A 66 5.49 -2.71 1.47
N SER A 67 4.67 -3.44 0.70
CA SER A 67 3.21 -3.40 0.90
C SER A 67 2.80 -4.02 2.24
N ALA A 68 3.43 -5.11 2.66
CA ALA A 68 3.17 -5.75 3.94
C ALA A 68 3.58 -4.83 5.11
N LEU A 69 4.75 -4.18 5.02
CA LEU A 69 5.19 -3.18 5.98
C LEU A 69 4.24 -1.98 6.01
N GLY A 70 3.75 -1.53 4.86
CA GLY A 70 2.74 -0.47 4.76
C GLY A 70 1.42 -0.84 5.43
N ALA A 71 0.94 -2.06 5.22
CA ALA A 71 -0.26 -2.58 5.90
C ALA A 71 -0.06 -2.68 7.43
N LEU A 72 1.11 -3.17 7.87
CA LEU A 72 1.48 -3.24 9.29
C LEU A 72 1.56 -1.86 9.94
N ALA A 73 2.20 -0.89 9.27
CA ALA A 73 2.28 0.49 9.74
C ALA A 73 0.89 1.14 9.81
N GLY A 74 0.04 0.89 8.82
CA GLY A 74 -1.34 1.35 8.81
C GLY A 74 -2.16 0.78 9.96
N LEU A 75 -2.13 -0.54 10.15
CA LEU A 75 -2.79 -1.22 11.26
C LEU A 75 -2.25 -0.78 12.62
N GLY A 76 -0.93 -0.64 12.75
CA GLY A 76 -0.27 -0.19 13.98
C GLY A 76 -0.66 1.23 14.39
N ARG A 77 -1.16 2.05 13.46
CA ARG A 77 -1.69 3.40 13.74
C ARG A 77 -3.21 3.43 13.88
N LEU A 78 -3.93 2.58 13.17
CA LEU A 78 -5.38 2.42 13.26
C LEU A 78 -5.84 1.77 14.55
N ILE A 79 -5.16 0.73 15.02
CA ILE A 79 -5.55 -0.02 16.23
C ILE A 79 -5.55 0.90 17.47
N PRO A 80 -4.48 1.68 17.75
CA PRO A 80 -4.49 2.63 18.86
C PRO A 80 -5.54 3.73 18.68
N GLY A 81 -5.76 4.21 17.44
CA GLY A 81 -6.78 5.21 17.13
C GLY A 81 -8.21 4.70 17.37
N ALA A 82 -8.46 3.43 17.07
CA ALA A 82 -9.74 2.76 17.34
C ALA A 82 -10.00 2.59 18.83
N ILE A 83 -8.97 2.19 19.59
CA ILE A 83 -9.04 2.04 21.05
C ILE A 83 -9.30 3.39 21.73
N LYS A 84 -8.70 4.47 21.22
CA LYS A 84 -8.88 5.84 21.76
C LYS A 84 -10.16 6.54 21.28
N GLY A 85 -10.91 5.95 20.35
CA GLY A 85 -12.07 6.61 19.73
C GLY A 85 -11.74 7.80 18.82
N GLU A 86 -10.47 7.99 18.47
CA GLU A 86 -9.96 9.09 17.63
C GLU A 86 -9.97 8.75 16.13
N LEU A 87 -10.90 7.91 15.70
CA LEU A 87 -11.08 7.57 14.28
C LEU A 87 -11.80 8.67 13.48
N ASN A 88 -12.32 9.67 14.18
CA ASN A 88 -13.07 10.77 13.58
C ASN A 88 -12.10 11.82 13.03
N GLY A 89 -11.74 11.66 11.75
CA GLY A 89 -10.99 12.67 11.02
C GLY A 89 -10.44 12.17 9.67
N PRO A 90 -10.00 13.09 8.80
CA PRO A 90 -9.47 12.75 7.48
C PRO A 90 -8.16 11.95 7.55
N GLY A 91 -7.34 12.14 8.59
CA GLY A 91 -6.08 11.40 8.78
C GLY A 91 -6.26 9.88 8.95
N PRO A 92 -7.03 9.42 9.96
CA PRO A 92 -7.34 8.00 10.14
C PRO A 92 -7.98 7.35 8.92
N VAL A 93 -8.85 8.06 8.19
CA VAL A 93 -9.49 7.58 6.97
C VAL A 93 -8.46 7.32 5.86
N LEU A 94 -7.54 8.26 5.62
CA LEU A 94 -6.46 8.10 4.64
C LEU A 94 -5.56 6.89 4.97
N ILE A 95 -5.23 6.70 6.24
CA ILE A 95 -4.43 5.57 6.71
C ILE A 95 -5.21 4.25 6.55
N ALA A 96 -6.52 4.25 6.78
CA ALA A 96 -7.39 3.08 6.58
C ALA A 96 -7.44 2.66 5.12
N ILE A 97 -7.59 3.62 4.21
CA ILE A 97 -7.59 3.36 2.76
C ILE A 97 -6.22 2.82 2.33
N MET A 98 -5.13 3.44 2.77
CA MET A 98 -3.76 2.94 2.50
C MET A 98 -3.58 1.51 3.00
N ALA A 99 -3.95 1.23 4.26
CA ALA A 99 -3.84 -0.09 4.85
C ALA A 99 -4.66 -1.11 4.05
N ALA A 100 -5.89 -0.79 3.67
CA ALA A 100 -6.74 -1.65 2.86
C ALA A 100 -6.12 -1.98 1.50
N ILE A 101 -5.59 -0.99 0.78
CA ILE A 101 -4.91 -1.19 -0.52
C ILE A 101 -3.68 -2.06 -0.35
N CYS A 102 -2.83 -1.77 0.64
CA CYS A 102 -1.62 -2.53 0.94
C CYS A 102 -1.93 -3.99 1.31
N LEU A 103 -2.96 -4.23 2.12
CA LEU A 103 -3.38 -5.55 2.57
C LEU A 103 -3.98 -6.35 1.39
N PHE A 104 -4.84 -5.71 0.59
CA PHE A 104 -5.39 -6.29 -0.63
C PHE A 104 -4.29 -6.72 -1.62
N PHE A 105 -3.32 -5.82 -1.89
CA PHE A 105 -2.20 -6.13 -2.77
C PHE A 105 -1.35 -7.28 -2.22
N THR A 106 -1.05 -7.27 -0.93
CA THR A 106 -0.29 -8.34 -0.26
C THR A 106 -0.99 -9.70 -0.41
N VAL A 107 -2.31 -9.76 -0.16
CA VAL A 107 -3.09 -11.00 -0.30
C VAL A 107 -3.13 -11.48 -1.74
N MET A 108 -3.35 -10.59 -2.71
CA MET A 108 -3.30 -10.94 -4.14
C MET A 108 -1.93 -11.45 -4.55
N ALA A 109 -0.86 -10.84 -4.03
CA ALA A 109 0.48 -11.27 -4.33
C ALA A 109 0.78 -12.67 -3.79
N ILE A 110 0.40 -12.96 -2.55
CA ILE A 110 0.51 -14.29 -1.94
C ILE A 110 -0.28 -15.33 -2.75
N ARG A 111 -1.50 -15.00 -3.19
CA ARG A 111 -2.32 -15.90 -4.02
C ARG A 111 -1.64 -16.23 -5.35
N SER A 112 -1.07 -15.23 -6.02
CA SER A 112 -0.41 -15.48 -7.29
C SER A 112 0.95 -16.15 -7.15
N PHE A 113 1.68 -15.98 -6.03
CA PHE A 113 2.84 -16.82 -5.73
C PHE A 113 2.45 -18.29 -5.54
N LYS A 114 1.38 -18.57 -4.79
CA LYS A 114 0.85 -19.94 -4.63
C LYS A 114 0.40 -20.52 -5.97
N ALA A 115 -0.27 -19.75 -6.82
CA ALA A 115 -0.67 -20.19 -8.15
C ALA A 115 0.55 -20.51 -9.03
N ALA A 116 1.59 -19.66 -9.02
CA ALA A 116 2.82 -19.90 -9.77
C ALA A 116 3.57 -21.14 -9.27
N ARG A 117 3.58 -21.41 -7.96
CA ARG A 117 4.16 -22.64 -7.39
C ARG A 117 3.40 -23.89 -7.85
N ARG A 118 2.06 -23.88 -7.74
CA ARG A 118 1.21 -24.99 -8.19
C ARG A 118 1.37 -25.27 -9.69
N ALA A 119 1.49 -24.24 -10.52
CA ALA A 119 1.71 -24.42 -11.95
C ALA A 119 3.06 -25.09 -12.24
N ARG A 120 4.11 -24.78 -11.47
CA ARG A 120 5.41 -25.46 -11.60
C ARG A 120 5.34 -26.92 -11.15
N GLU A 121 4.64 -27.20 -10.04
CA GLU A 121 4.45 -28.56 -9.53
C GLU A 121 3.59 -29.41 -10.47
N ALA A 122 2.63 -28.83 -11.18
CA ALA A 122 1.80 -29.53 -12.18
C ALA A 122 2.49 -29.74 -13.54
N SER A 123 3.61 -29.05 -13.77
CA SER A 123 4.40 -29.14 -15.01
C SER A 123 5.70 -29.96 -14.84
N ALA A 124 5.93 -30.50 -13.65
CA ALA A 124 7.08 -31.31 -13.26
C ALA A 124 6.63 -32.77 -13.07
#